data_AF-A0A423U0Y4-F1
#
_entry.id   AF-A0A423U0Y4-F1
#
_cell.length_a   1.000
_cell.length_b   1.000
_cell.length_c   1.000
_cell.angle_alpha   90.00
_cell.angle_beta   90.00
_cell.angle_gamma   90.00
#
_symmetry.space_group_name_H-M   'P 1'
#
loop_
_entity.id
_entity.type
_entity.pdbx_description
1 polymer ?
#
loop_
_entity_poly.entity_id
_entity_poly.type
_entity_poly.pdbx_seq_one_letter_code
_entity_poly.pdbx_strand_id
1 'polypeptide(L)'
;MILAMTGKLFISASYQIIYVYVTELFPTEVRTTGMGSAIVASRIGSVLAPFVTDFLGPVLPWAPSAIFGASSLVAGAATLVLRETLGAPLPDSIADLETIDKRHRQRDAGIPGELLELAP
;
A
#
# COMPACT_ATOMS: atom_id res chain seq x y z
N MET A 1 7.69 -18.75 23.91
CA MET A 1 8.78 -17.77 23.71
C MET A 1 9.30 -17.79 22.27
N ILE A 2 9.84 -18.92 21.78
CA ILE A 2 10.41 -19.02 20.43
C ILE A 2 9.38 -18.64 19.34
N LEU A 3 8.18 -19.24 19.37
CA LEU A 3 7.12 -18.96 18.39
C LEU A 3 6.73 -17.47 18.31
N ALA A 4 6.62 -16.79 19.45
CA ALA A 4 6.28 -15.37 19.51
C ALA A 4 7.41 -14.48 18.94
N MET A 5 8.67 -14.84 19.22
CA MET A 5 9.82 -14.13 18.66
C MET A 5 9.94 -14.34 17.16
N THR A 6 9.73 -15.56 16.68
CA THR A 6 9.68 -15.88 15.25
C THR A 6 8.62 -15.02 14.55
N GLY A 7 7.40 -14.96 15.07
CA GLY A 7 6.35 -14.11 14.50
C GLY A 7 6.72 -12.63 14.44
N LYS A 8 7.32 -12.09 15.51
CA LYS A 8 7.80 -10.70 15.54
C LYS A 8 8.87 -10.43 14.48
N LEU A 9 9.79 -11.38 14.27
CA LEU A 9 10.85 -11.27 13.25
C LEU A 9 10.25 -11.24 11.84
N PHE A 10 9.28 -12.11 11.53
CA PHE A 10 8.61 -12.11 10.22
C PHE A 10 7.89 -10.81 9.93
N ILE A 11 7.16 -10.25 10.90
CA ILE A 11 6.47 -8.96 10.75
C ILE A 11 7.49 -7.84 10.50
N SER A 12 8.58 -7.82 11.26
CA SER A 12 9.65 -6.82 11.11
C SER A 12 10.34 -6.91 9.75
N ALA A 13 10.67 -8.12 9.29
CA ALA A 13 11.30 -8.35 8.00
C ALA A 13 10.38 -7.93 6.86
N SER A 14 9.10 -8.29 6.92
CA SER A 14 8.09 -7.91 5.93
C SER A 14 7.94 -6.39 5.84
N TYR A 15 7.88 -5.70 6.98
CA TYR A 15 7.82 -4.24 7.01
C TYR A 15 9.05 -3.58 6.38
N GLN A 16 10.24 -4.14 6.63
CA GLN A 16 11.48 -3.64 6.04
C GLN A 16 11.52 -3.81 4.51
N ILE A 17 11.08 -4.98 4.01
CA ILE A 17 11.01 -5.26 2.57
C ILE A 17 10.05 -4.29 1.89
N ILE A 18 8.84 -4.11 2.43
CA ILE A 18 7.85 -3.16 1.89
C ILE A 18 8.43 -1.74 1.89
N TYR A 19 9.11 -1.35 2.96
CA TYR A 19 9.71 -0.03 3.06
C TYR A 19 10.73 0.21 1.93
N VAL A 20 11.69 -0.71 1.75
CA VAL A 20 12.71 -0.64 0.67
C VAL A 20 12.03 -0.67 -0.70
N TYR A 21 11.06 -1.56 -0.88
CA TYR A 21 10.31 -1.69 -2.13
C TYR A 21 9.64 -0.36 -2.53
N VAL A 22 8.99 0.33 -1.59
CA VAL A 22 8.41 1.64 -1.85
C VAL A 22 9.49 2.68 -2.20
N THR A 23 10.71 2.55 -1.68
CA THR A 23 11.82 3.47 -2.03
C THR A 23 12.37 3.27 -3.43
N GLU A 24 12.31 2.04 -3.95
CA GLU A 24 12.81 1.67 -5.27
C GLU A 24 11.77 1.93 -6.36
N LEU A 25 10.49 1.79 -5.99
CA LEU A 25 9.38 1.86 -6.93
C LEU A 25 8.82 3.27 -7.13
N PHE A 26 8.90 4.13 -6.11
CA PHE A 26 8.22 5.42 -6.11
C PHE A 26 9.19 6.61 -6.10
N PRO A 27 8.96 7.66 -6.93
CA PRO A 27 9.70 8.90 -6.83
C PRO A 27 9.45 9.61 -5.49
N THR A 28 10.42 10.41 -5.03
CA THR A 28 10.51 10.99 -3.68
C THR A 28 9.24 11.75 -3.23
N GLU A 29 8.53 12.36 -4.18
CA GLU A 29 7.28 13.10 -4.00
C GLU A 29 6.14 12.24 -3.41
N VAL A 30 5.93 11.01 -3.93
CA VAL A 30 4.79 10.17 -3.56
C VAL A 30 5.14 9.13 -2.50
N ARG A 31 6.44 8.84 -2.33
CA ARG A 31 6.95 7.93 -1.29
C ARG A 31 6.49 8.33 0.12
N THR A 32 6.65 9.61 0.47
CA THR A 32 6.38 10.12 1.82
C THR A 32 4.90 10.05 2.15
N THR A 33 4.04 10.40 1.18
CA THR A 33 2.57 10.35 1.31
C THR A 33 2.07 8.91 1.39
N GLY A 34 2.60 8.02 0.55
CA GLY A 34 2.26 6.59 0.58
C GLY A 34 2.61 5.94 1.91
N MET A 35 3.85 6.13 2.39
CA MET A 35 4.29 5.64 3.70
C MET A 35 3.49 6.26 4.85
N GLY A 36 3.21 7.57 4.79
CA GLY A 36 2.41 8.26 5.79
C GLY A 36 1.02 7.66 5.96
N SER A 37 0.33 7.38 4.85
CA SER A 37 -1.00 6.76 4.88
C SER A 37 -0.99 5.35 5.51
N ALA A 38 0.00 4.53 5.18
CA ALA A 38 0.18 3.20 5.77
C ALA A 38 0.45 3.27 7.28
N ILE A 39 1.27 4.23 7.72
CA ILE A 39 1.54 4.46 9.14
C ILE A 39 0.26 4.87 9.87
N VAL A 40 -0.54 5.78 9.31
CA VAL A 40 -1.82 6.19 9.92
C VAL A 40 -2.76 4.98 10.08
N ALA A 41 -2.87 4.12 9.06
CA ALA A 41 -3.66 2.89 9.15
C ALA A 41 -3.16 1.95 10.28
N SER A 42 -1.84 1.77 10.39
CA SER A 42 -1.22 1.00 11.47
C SER A 42 -1.49 1.59 12.87
N ARG A 43 -1.49 2.93 12.99
CA ARG A 43 -1.82 3.63 14.23
C ARG A 43 -3.28 3.44 14.62
N ILE A 44 -4.21 3.50 13.68
CA ILE A 44 -5.63 3.22 13.94
C ILE A 44 -5.79 1.81 14.53
N GLY A 45 -5.15 0.80 13.92
CA GLY A 45 -5.16 -0.56 14.45
C GLY A 45 -4.56 -0.66 15.87
N SER A 46 -3.47 0.05 16.13
CA SER A 46 -2.83 0.09 17.45
C SER A 46 -3.72 0.75 18.52
N VAL A 47 -4.48 1.78 18.14
CA VAL A 47 -5.44 2.43 19.03
C VAL A 47 -6.63 1.52 19.32
N LEU A 48 -7.14 0.80 18.31
CA LEU A 48 -8.26 -0.12 18.47
C LEU A 48 -7.91 -1.39 19.25
N ALA A 49 -6.66 -1.85 19.20
CA ALA A 49 -6.21 -3.08 19.85
C ALA A 49 -6.56 -3.19 21.35
N PRO A 50 -6.23 -2.22 22.22
CA PRO A 50 -6.57 -2.28 23.64
C PRO A 50 -8.08 -2.29 23.88
N PHE A 51 -8.90 -1.61 23.06
CA PHE A 51 -10.35 -1.69 23.20
C PHE A 51 -10.88 -3.10 22.96
N VAL A 52 -10.32 -3.84 22.00
CA VAL A 52 -10.70 -5.23 21.75
C VAL A 52 -10.26 -6.13 22.91
N THR A 53 -9.06 -5.94 23.46
CA THR A 53 -8.58 -6.78 24.57
C THR A 53 -9.29 -6.48 25.88
N ASP A 54 -9.53 -5.21 26.19
CA ASP A 54 -9.98 -4.78 27.52
C ASP A 54 -11.49 -4.95 27.67
N PHE A 55 -12.26 -4.76 26.60
CA PHE A 55 -13.72 -4.99 26.64
C PHE A 55 -14.08 -6.46 26.41
N LEU A 56 -13.38 -7.14 25.50
CA LEU A 56 -13.77 -8.49 25.07
C LEU A 56 -13.00 -9.60 25.81
N GLY A 57 -11.77 -9.33 26.24
CA GLY A 57 -10.92 -10.28 26.96
C GLY A 57 -11.50 -10.78 28.29
N PRO A 58 -12.10 -9.93 29.14
CA PRO A 58 -12.71 -10.37 30.40
C PRO A 58 -13.96 -11.24 30.21
N VAL A 59 -14.69 -11.06 29.10
CA VAL A 59 -15.93 -11.79 28.81
C VAL A 59 -15.62 -13.10 28.06
N LEU A 60 -14.73 -13.06 27.07
CA LEU A 60 -14.35 -14.18 26.21
C LEU A 60 -12.83 -14.19 25.99
N PRO A 61 -12.07 -15.00 26.76
CA PRO A 61 -10.60 -15.00 26.70
C PRO A 61 -9.99 -15.37 25.34
N TRP A 62 -10.73 -16.11 24.50
CA TRP A 62 -10.28 -16.52 23.16
C TRP A 62 -10.64 -15.51 22.05
N ALA A 63 -11.53 -14.54 22.33
CA ALA A 63 -12.02 -13.64 21.31
C ALA A 63 -10.95 -12.67 20.76
N PRO A 64 -10.10 -12.02 21.60
CA PRO A 64 -9.07 -11.13 21.08
C PRO A 64 -8.05 -11.87 20.19
N SER A 65 -7.61 -13.07 20.61
CA SER A 65 -6.67 -13.87 19.82
C SER A 65 -7.26 -14.34 18.49
N ALA A 66 -8.54 -14.72 18.46
CA ALA A 66 -9.23 -15.05 17.23
C ALA A 66 -9.38 -13.86 16.29
N ILE A 67 -9.71 -12.66 16.80
CA ILE A 67 -9.87 -11.44 16.00
C ILE A 67 -8.53 -11.03 15.37
N PHE A 68 -7.46 -10.93 16.17
CA PHE A 68 -6.14 -10.55 15.64
C PHE A 68 -5.56 -11.60 14.69
N GLY A 69 -5.78 -12.89 15.00
CA GLY A 69 -5.38 -14.00 14.13
C GLY A 69 -6.10 -13.96 12.78
N ALA A 70 -7.44 -13.81 12.79
CA ALA A 70 -8.24 -13.71 11.58
C ALA A 70 -7.87 -12.47 10.76
N SER A 71 -7.67 -11.30 11.40
CA SER A 71 -7.24 -10.09 10.69
C SER A 71 -5.87 -10.25 10.04
N SER A 72 -4.95 -10.97 10.68
CA SER A 72 -3.62 -11.27 10.13
C SER A 72 -3.71 -12.19 8.90
N LEU A 73 -4.56 -13.21 8.95
CA LEU A 73 -4.81 -14.09 7.80
C LEU A 73 -5.45 -13.34 6.63
N VAL A 74 -6.43 -12.48 6.90
CA VAL A 74 -7.06 -11.64 5.86
C VAL A 74 -6.04 -10.66 5.27
N ALA A 75 -5.21 -10.03 6.10
CA ALA A 75 -4.14 -9.16 5.62
C ALA A 75 -3.11 -9.92 4.77
N GLY A 76 -2.68 -11.09 5.21
CA GLY A 76 -1.79 -11.97 4.44
C GLY A 76 -2.42 -12.44 3.12
N ALA A 77 -3.69 -12.83 3.13
CA ALA A 77 -4.42 -13.17 1.91
C ALA A 77 -4.55 -11.96 0.97
N ALA A 78 -4.83 -10.77 1.51
CA ALA A 78 -4.86 -9.54 0.73
C ALA A 78 -3.49 -9.20 0.13
N THR A 79 -2.38 -9.50 0.81
CA THR A 79 -1.04 -9.36 0.22
C THR A 79 -0.76 -10.35 -0.91
N LEU A 80 -1.40 -11.52 -0.92
CA LEU A 80 -1.35 -12.44 -2.08
C LEU A 80 -2.19 -11.91 -3.26
N VAL A 81 -3.28 -11.20 -2.97
CA VAL A 81 -4.10 -10.50 -3.98
C VAL A 81 -3.37 -9.27 -4.54
N LEU A 82 -2.43 -8.72 -3.79
CA LEU A 82 -1.45 -7.75 -4.28
C LEU A 82 -0.52 -8.48 -5.26
N ARG A 83 -1.04 -8.64 -6.47
CA ARG A 83 -0.44 -9.31 -7.63
C ARG A 83 1.00 -8.84 -7.74
N GLU A 84 1.93 -9.80 -7.77
CA GLU A 84 3.35 -9.50 -7.96
C GLU A 84 3.50 -8.46 -9.05
N THR A 85 4.04 -7.31 -8.67
CA THR A 85 4.53 -6.22 -9.51
C THR A 85 5.75 -6.64 -10.33
N LEU A 86 5.90 -7.93 -10.63
CA LEU A 86 6.96 -8.49 -11.45
C LEU A 86 6.51 -8.39 -12.92
N GLY A 87 6.85 -7.29 -13.58
CA GLY A 87 6.83 -7.20 -15.05
C GLY A 87 5.83 -6.24 -15.71
N ALA A 88 5.13 -5.38 -14.96
CA ALA A 88 4.50 -4.22 -15.58
C ALA A 88 5.57 -3.13 -15.77
N PRO A 89 5.75 -2.52 -16.97
CA PRO A 89 6.62 -1.37 -17.13
C PRO A 89 6.07 -0.26 -16.23
N LEU A 90 6.84 0.10 -15.20
CA LEU A 90 6.49 1.21 -14.36
C LEU A 90 6.69 2.50 -15.17
N PRO A 91 5.68 3.38 -15.26
CA PRO A 91 5.91 4.73 -15.75
C PRO A 91 6.96 5.38 -14.84
N ASP A 92 8.13 5.70 -15.39
CA ASP A 92 9.30 6.19 -14.65
C ASP A 92 9.09 7.57 -13.98
N SER A 93 7.92 8.21 -14.18
CA SER A 93 7.58 9.49 -13.57
C SER A 93 6.08 9.77 -13.64
N ILE A 94 5.56 10.52 -12.65
CA ILE A 94 4.22 11.14 -12.72
C ILE A 94 4.09 12.01 -13.99
N ALA A 95 5.20 12.55 -14.49
CA ALA A 95 5.25 13.30 -15.74
C ALA A 95 4.79 12.44 -16.95
N ASP A 96 5.04 11.13 -16.94
CA ASP A 96 4.66 10.23 -18.02
C ASP A 96 3.16 9.87 -17.97
N LEU A 97 2.60 9.75 -16.75
CA LEU A 97 1.16 9.64 -16.52
C LEU A 97 0.41 10.90 -16.96
N GLU A 98 0.99 12.09 -16.76
CA GLU A 98 0.40 13.35 -17.18
C GLU A 98 0.41 13.53 -18.71
N THR A 99 1.46 13.06 -19.41
CA THR A 99 1.47 13.04 -20.88
C THR A 99 0.48 12.02 -21.46
N ILE A 100 0.27 10.88 -20.80
CA ILE A 100 -0.71 9.87 -21.24
C ILE A 100 -2.14 10.40 -21.04
N ASP A 101 -2.45 11.05 -19.90
CA ASP A 101 -3.76 11.66 -19.66
C ASP A 101 -4.04 12.83 -20.63
N LYS A 102 -3.03 13.69 -20.89
CA LYS A 102 -3.14 14.77 -21.88
C LYS A 102 -3.36 14.24 -23.30
N ARG A 103 -2.64 13.19 -23.73
CA ARG A 103 -2.86 12.55 -25.05
C ARG A 103 -4.22 11.87 -25.14
N HIS A 104 -4.70 11.23 -24.08
CA HIS A 104 -6.03 10.62 -24.04
C HIS A 104 -7.13 11.67 -24.13
N ARG A 105 -7.05 12.77 -23.36
CA ARG A 105 -7.97 13.90 -23.48
C ARG A 105 -7.95 14.55 -24.86
N GLN A 106 -6.79 14.67 -25.51
CA GLN A 106 -6.70 15.22 -26.87
C GLN A 106 -7.30 14.29 -27.93
N ARG A 107 -7.16 12.97 -27.76
CA ARG A 107 -7.76 11.97 -28.66
C ARG A 107 -9.29 11.91 -28.51
N ASP A 108 -9.80 12.09 -27.29
CA ASP A 108 -11.24 12.16 -27.01
C ASP A 108 -11.85 13.53 -27.37
N ALA A 109 -11.05 14.60 -27.42
CA ALA A 109 -11.46 15.93 -27.87
C ALA A 109 -11.45 16.10 -29.41
N GLY A 110 -11.00 15.10 -30.18
CA GLY A 110 -11.14 15.09 -31.64
C GLY A 110 -10.38 16.20 -32.39
N ILE A 111 -9.25 16.68 -31.87
CA ILE A 111 -8.46 17.73 -32.54
C ILE A 111 -7.36 17.07 -33.41
N PRO A 112 -7.46 17.10 -34.76
CA PRO A 112 -6.43 16.54 -35.64
C PRO A 112 -5.12 17.33 -35.52
N GLY A 113 -4.01 16.61 -35.52
CA GLY A 113 -2.65 17.08 -35.17
C GLY A 113 -1.98 18.08 -36.12
N GLU A 114 -2.71 18.77 -36.99
CA GLU A 114 -2.15 19.78 -37.91
C GLU A 114 -1.81 21.13 -37.25
N LEU A 115 -2.24 21.38 -36.00
CA LEU A 115 -1.98 22.66 -35.32
C LEU A 115 -0.64 22.70 -34.56
N LEU A 116 0.15 21.62 -34.57
CA LEU A 116 1.43 21.56 -33.86
C LEU A 116 2.66 21.85 -34.76
N GLU A 117 2.45 22.06 -36.06
CA GLU A 117 3.51 22.43 -37.01
C GLU A 117 3.61 23.96 -37.27
N LEU A 118 2.75 24.75 -36.60
CA LEU A 118 2.60 26.20 -36.85
C LEU A 118 2.69 27.10 -35.60
N ALA A 119 3.21 26.60 -34.48
CA ALA A 119 3.55 27.47 -33.34
C ALA A 119 5.08 27.70 -33.31
N PRO A 120 5.56 28.95 -33.47
CA PRO A 120 6.97 29.30 -33.51
C PRO A 120 7.70 29.12 -32.17
#